data_AF-A0A3C0Y5R6-F1
#
_entry.id   AF-A0A3C0Y5R6-F1
#
_cell.length_a   1.000
_cell.length_b   1.000
_cell.length_c   1.000
_cell.angle_alpha   90.00
_cell.angle_beta   90.00
_cell.angle_gamma   90.00
#
_symmetry.space_group_name_H-M   'P 1'
#
loop_
_entity.id
_entity.type
_entity.pdbx_description
1 polymer ?
#
loop_
_entity_poly.entity_id
_entity_poly.type
_entity_poly.pdbx_seq_one_letter_code
_entity_poly.pdbx_strand_id
1 'polypeptide(L)' 'GSCEYKLAGSDHWVKSSAGEKFSVPGNSKFDIRVGEAYHYICHFG' A
#
# COMPACT_ATOMS: atom_id res chain seq x y z
N GLY A 1 3.49 -12.88 -0.75
CA GLY A 1 4.10 -11.92 -1.68
C GLY A 1 4.38 -10.61 -0.98
N SER A 2 5.00 -9.68 -1.69
CA SER A 2 5.18 -8.29 -1.28
C SER A 2 4.67 -7.32 -2.35
N CYS A 3 4.31 -6.12 -1.94
CA CYS A 3 4.02 -5.01 -2.83
C CYS A 3 4.85 -3.79 -2.44
N GLU A 4 4.80 -2.77 -3.26
CA GLU A 4 5.24 -1.44 -2.85
C GLU A 4 4.12 -0.44 -3.09
N TYR A 5 3.94 0.48 -2.17
CA TYR A 5 2.91 1.50 -2.23
C TYR A 5 3.52 2.89 -2.20
N LYS A 6 2.80 3.87 -2.77
CA LYS A 6 3.15 5.28 -2.70
C LYS A 6 1.92 6.09 -2.38
N LEU A 7 1.97 6.87 -1.30
CA LEU A 7 0.86 7.73 -0.88
C LEU A 7 0.83 9.01 -1.71
N ALA A 8 -0.37 9.58 -1.88
CA ALA A 8 -0.52 10.88 -2.52
C ALA A 8 0.36 11.94 -1.83
N GLY A 9 1.12 12.71 -2.63
CA GLY A 9 2.04 13.73 -2.12
C GLY A 9 3.41 13.21 -1.68
N SER A 10 3.64 11.88 -1.73
CA SER A 10 4.97 11.29 -1.54
C SER A 10 5.62 10.98 -2.88
N ASP A 11 6.93 11.18 -2.96
CA ASP A 11 7.77 10.70 -4.06
C ASP A 11 8.42 9.34 -3.78
N HIS A 12 8.18 8.78 -2.58
CA HIS A 12 8.81 7.56 -2.12
C HIS A 12 7.88 6.36 -2.20
N TRP A 13 8.38 5.30 -2.84
CA TRP A 13 7.81 3.97 -2.77
C TRP A 13 8.24 3.26 -1.49
N VAL A 14 7.30 2.65 -0.80
CA VAL A 14 7.52 1.92 0.45
C VAL A 14 7.14 0.47 0.24
N LYS A 15 8.03 -0.45 0.62
CA LYS A 15 7.76 -1.89 0.56
C LYS A 15 6.78 -2.28 1.68
N SER A 16 5.82 -3.13 1.34
CA SER A 16 4.94 -3.81 2.28
C SER A 16 5.02 -5.32 2.09
N SER A 17 5.31 -6.01 3.20
CA SER A 17 5.47 -7.45 3.31
C SER A 17 4.36 -8.06 4.16
N ALA A 18 4.34 -9.38 4.27
CA ALA A 18 3.35 -10.09 5.07
C ALA A 18 3.35 -9.61 6.54
N GLY A 19 2.17 -9.28 7.06
CA GLY A 19 1.98 -8.79 8.43
C GLY A 19 2.12 -7.27 8.60
N GLU A 20 2.62 -6.56 7.59
CA GLU A 20 2.72 -5.10 7.63
C GLU A 20 1.40 -4.44 7.24
N LYS A 21 1.20 -3.19 7.71
CA LYS A 21 0.03 -2.36 7.41
C LYS A 21 0.49 -0.95 7.08
N PHE A 22 -0.21 -0.30 6.16
CA PHE A 22 -0.15 1.14 5.94
C PHE A 22 -1.56 1.75 5.98
N SER A 23 -1.63 3.04 6.27
CA SER A 23 -2.89 3.78 6.34
C SER A 23 -3.01 4.74 5.16
N VAL A 24 -4.20 4.81 4.59
CA VAL A 24 -4.54 5.76 3.50
C VAL A 24 -5.49 6.80 4.08
N PRO A 25 -5.14 8.10 4.06
CA PRO A 25 -6.04 9.15 4.54
C PRO A 25 -7.36 9.18 3.77
N GLY A 26 -8.45 9.62 4.43
CA GLY A 26 -9.73 9.84 3.78
C GLY A 26 -9.65 10.91 2.67
N ASN A 27 -10.47 10.77 1.63
CA ASN A 27 -10.44 11.63 0.44
C ASN A 27 -9.07 11.71 -0.25
N SER A 28 -8.27 10.65 -0.11
CA SER A 28 -6.95 10.54 -0.71
C SER A 28 -6.86 9.33 -1.65
N LYS A 29 -5.65 9.06 -2.13
CA LYS A 29 -5.34 7.95 -3.03
C LYS A 29 -3.93 7.43 -2.76
N PHE A 30 -3.65 6.24 -3.28
CA PHE A 30 -2.33 5.64 -3.26
C PHE A 30 -2.10 4.88 -4.58
N ASP A 31 -0.85 4.81 -4.99
CA ASP A 31 -0.40 3.91 -6.05
C ASP A 31 0.09 2.60 -5.41
N ILE A 32 -0.07 1.48 -6.11
CA ILE A 32 0.44 0.17 -5.69
C ILE A 32 1.09 -0.54 -6.88
N ARG A 33 2.28 -1.10 -6.66
CA ARG A 33 2.99 -1.94 -7.63
C ARG A 33 3.21 -3.33 -7.06
N VAL A 34 2.97 -4.34 -7.88
CA VAL A 34 2.92 -5.76 -7.48
C VAL A 34 3.71 -6.57 -8.50
N GLY A 35 4.83 -7.17 -8.09
CA GLY A 35 5.66 -8.00 -8.98
C GLY A 35 5.29 -9.49 -8.97
N GLU A 36 4.63 -9.96 -7.91
CA GLU A 36 4.20 -11.33 -7.69
C GLU A 36 2.82 -11.34 -7.04
N ALA A 37 2.06 -12.45 -7.11
CA ALA A 37 0.74 -12.52 -6.50
C ALA A 37 0.76 -12.05 -5.03
N TYR A 38 -0.07 -11.05 -4.74
CA TYR A 38 -0.10 -10.37 -3.45
C TYR A 38 -1.53 -10.32 -2.93
N HIS A 39 -1.73 -10.82 -1.72
CA HIS A 39 -3.01 -10.80 -1.01
C HIS A 39 -2.94 -9.76 0.11
N TYR A 40 -3.98 -8.96 0.25
CA TYR A 40 -4.11 -7.97 1.32
C TYR A 40 -5.56 -7.87 1.80
N ILE A 41 -5.75 -7.25 2.96
CA ILE A 41 -7.07 -6.99 3.56
C ILE A 41 -7.24 -5.48 3.68
N CYS A 42 -8.32 -4.95 3.11
CA CYS A 42 -8.71 -3.56 3.30
C CYS A 42 -9.60 -3.44 4.54
N HIS A 43 -9.23 -2.57 5.48
CA HIS A 43 -10.04 -2.25 6.65
C HIS A 43 -10.59 -0.83 6.50
N PHE A 44 -11.90 -0.67 6.69
CA PHE A 44 -12.57 0.63 6.72
C PHE A 44 -12.78 1.06 8.18
N GLY A 45 -12.52 2.33 8.48
CA GLY A 45 -12.66 2.94 9.81
C GLY A 45 -12.18 4.38 9.83
#